data_AF-A0A1H8HYE1-F1
#
_entry.id   AF-A0A1H8HYE1-F1
#
_cell.length_a   1.000
_cell.length_b   1.000
_cell.length_c   1.000
_cell.angle_alpha   90.00
_cell.angle_beta   90.00
_cell.angle_gamma   90.00
#
_symmetry.space_group_name_H-M   'P 1'
#
loop_
_entity.id
_entity.type
_entity.pdbx_description
1 polymer ?
#
loop_
_entity_poly.entity_id
_entity_poly.type
_entity_poly.pdbx_seq_one_letter_code
_entity_poly.pdbx_strand_id
1 'polypeptide(L)'
;MLNGWYWLIASLILAALELAAPGWIFLGIAGAVAVMGLALLSGLWTAGLPLTLVVAAILSGVIWLLLRRLIGVREGQVRIWDRDINDN
;
A
#
# COMPACT_ATOMS: atom_id res chain seq x y z
N MET A 1 -12.60 -21.70 -8.39
CA MET A 1 -11.17 -21.71 -8.00
C MET A 1 -10.73 -20.27 -7.79
N LEU A 2 -10.08 -19.94 -6.67
CA LEU A 2 -9.45 -18.61 -6.53
C LEU A 2 -8.26 -18.54 -7.49
N ASN A 3 -8.36 -17.73 -8.54
CA ASN A 3 -7.26 -17.53 -9.47
C ASN A 3 -6.46 -16.30 -9.04
N GLY A 4 -5.19 -16.50 -8.67
CA GLY A 4 -4.30 -15.43 -8.19
C GLY A 4 -4.02 -14.34 -9.25
N TRP A 5 -4.20 -14.62 -10.54
CA TRP A 5 -4.11 -13.59 -11.58
C TRP A 5 -5.15 -12.48 -11.43
N TYR A 6 -6.39 -12.82 -11.05
CA TYR A 6 -7.43 -11.79 -10.82
C TYR A 6 -7.08 -10.89 -9.64
N TRP A 7 -6.41 -11.45 -8.62
CA TRP A 7 -5.93 -10.68 -7.48
C TRP A 7 -4.83 -9.71 -7.90
N LEU A 8 -3.85 -10.16 -8.69
CA LEU A 8 -2.80 -9.26 -9.19
C LEU A 8 -3.38 -8.14 -10.07
N ILE A 9 -4.33 -8.44 -10.97
CA ILE A 9 -4.99 -7.42 -11.79
C ILE A 9 -5.72 -6.40 -10.90
N ALA A 10 -6.49 -6.87 -9.91
CA ALA A 10 -7.17 -5.99 -8.96
C ALA A 10 -6.18 -5.12 -8.16
N SER A 11 -5.03 -5.67 -7.77
CA SER A 11 -3.98 -4.93 -7.06
C SER A 11 -3.43 -3.77 -7.88
N LEU A 12 -3.22 -3.97 -9.19
CA LEU A 12 -2.73 -2.94 -10.09
C LEU A 12 -3.76 -1.83 -10.31
N ILE A 13 -5.03 -2.20 -10.45
CA ILE A 13 -6.14 -1.22 -10.56
C ILE A 13 -6.22 -0.38 -9.29
N LEU A 14 -6.14 -1.00 -8.11
CA LEU A 14 -6.13 -0.29 -6.83
C LEU A 14 -4.93 0.66 -6.71
N ALA A 15 -3.73 0.21 -7.11
CA ALA A 15 -2.56 1.07 -7.12
C ALA A 15 -2.72 2.25 -8.08
N ALA A 16 -3.36 2.06 -9.24
CA ALA A 16 -3.64 3.14 -10.18
C ALA A 16 -4.69 4.13 -9.63
N LEU A 17 -5.69 3.66 -8.89
CA LEU A 17 -6.69 4.54 -8.25
C LEU A 17 -6.08 5.50 -7.22
N GLU A 18 -5.00 5.10 -6.56
CA GLU A 18 -4.26 6.00 -5.65
C GLU A 18 -3.79 7.28 -6.37
N LEU A 19 -3.41 7.18 -7.65
CA LEU A 19 -2.94 8.35 -8.42
C LEU A 19 -4.03 9.41 -8.58
N ALA A 20 -5.31 9.01 -8.58
CA ALA A 20 -6.45 9.93 -8.66
C ALA A 20 -6.84 10.51 -7.29
N ALA A 21 -6.63 9.76 -6.21
CA ALA A 21 -7.01 10.15 -4.85
C ALA A 21 -5.93 9.75 -3.83
N PRO A 22 -4.91 10.60 -3.61
CA PRO A 22 -3.79 10.28 -2.75
C PRO A 22 -4.21 10.30 -1.26
N GLY A 23 -4.20 9.13 -0.62
CA GLY A 23 -4.61 8.93 0.76
C GLY A 23 -3.94 7.75 1.47
N TRP A 24 -3.02 7.05 0.80
CA TRP A 24 -2.32 5.82 1.21
C TRP A 24 -3.18 4.57 1.36
N ILE A 25 -4.51 4.73 1.38
CA ILE A 25 -5.46 3.65 1.64
C ILE A 25 -5.48 2.66 0.47
N PHE A 26 -5.52 3.13 -0.79
CA PHE A 26 -5.56 2.23 -1.94
C PHE A 26 -4.24 1.49 -2.10
N LEU A 27 -3.10 2.10 -1.79
CA LEU A 27 -1.80 1.40 -1.74
C LEU A 27 -1.75 0.31 -0.67
N GLY A 28 -2.31 0.55 0.51
CA GLY A 28 -2.41 -0.48 1.56
C GLY A 28 -3.20 -1.70 1.10
N ILE A 29 -4.35 -1.47 0.46
CA ILE A 29 -5.20 -2.55 -0.07
C ILE A 29 -4.52 -3.22 -1.26
N ALA A 30 -3.95 -2.46 -2.20
CA ALA A 30 -3.23 -2.97 -3.36
C ALA A 30 -2.10 -3.90 -2.93
N GLY A 31 -1.29 -3.49 -1.94
CA GLY A 31 -0.21 -4.31 -1.41
C GLY A 31 -0.72 -5.63 -0.82
N ALA A 32 -1.79 -5.59 -0.01
CA ALA A 32 -2.36 -6.80 0.57
C ALA A 32 -2.92 -7.76 -0.49
N VAL A 33 -3.64 -7.23 -1.47
CA VAL A 33 -4.21 -8.01 -2.57
C VAL A 33 -3.08 -8.60 -3.44
N ALA A 34 -1.99 -7.86 -3.69
CA ALA A 34 -0.83 -8.36 -4.41
C ALA A 34 -0.16 -9.53 -3.68
N VAL A 35 0.07 -9.39 -2.36
CA VAL A 35 0.64 -10.45 -1.52
C VAL A 35 -0.23 -11.70 -1.55
N MET A 36 -1.55 -11.56 -1.40
CA MET A 36 -2.47 -12.70 -1.48
C MET A 36 -2.53 -13.31 -2.89
N GLY A 37 -2.45 -12.49 -3.94
CA GLY A 37 -2.37 -12.97 -5.32
C GLY A 37 -1.13 -13.82 -5.56
N LEU A 38 0.03 -13.40 -5.06
CA LEU A 38 1.27 -14.18 -5.12
C LEU A 38 1.20 -15.46 -4.28
N ALA A 39 0.59 -15.40 -3.09
CA ALA A 39 0.39 -16.58 -2.23
C ALA A 39 -0.52 -17.63 -2.90
N LEU A 40 -1.54 -17.19 -3.63
CA LEU A 40 -2.42 -18.07 -4.41
C LEU A 40 -1.69 -18.67 -5.63
N LEU A 41 -0.90 -17.87 -6.36
CA LEU A 41 -0.15 -18.35 -7.52
C LEU A 41 0.98 -19.33 -7.16
N SER A 42 1.63 -19.12 -6.02
CA SER A 42 2.67 -20.02 -5.50
C SER A 42 2.13 -21.30 -4.88
N GLY A 43 0.81 -21.42 -4.69
CA GLY A 43 0.19 -22.56 -4.02
C GLY A 43 0.43 -22.60 -2.50
N LEU A 44 1.05 -21.57 -1.92
CA LEU A 44 1.26 -21.43 -0.48
C LEU A 44 -0.05 -21.16 0.28
N TRP A 45 -1.09 -20.71 -0.43
CA TRP A 45 -2.40 -20.43 0.15
C TRP A 45 -3.47 -21.35 -0.44
N THR A 46 -4.00 -22.24 0.40
CA THR A 46 -5.03 -23.22 0.03
C THR A 46 -6.38 -22.97 0.69
N ALA A 47 -6.49 -21.94 1.54
CA ALA A 47 -7.74 -21.63 2.22
C ALA A 47 -8.79 -21.03 1.26
N GLY A 48 -10.06 -21.22 1.60
CA GLY A 48 -11.19 -20.70 0.84
C GLY A 48 -11.34 -19.17 0.91
N LEU A 49 -12.12 -18.63 -0.02
CA LEU A 49 -12.34 -17.19 -0.22
C LEU A 49 -12.61 -16.40 1.08
N PRO A 50 -13.45 -16.88 2.03
CA PRO A 50 -13.73 -16.11 3.25
C PRO A 50 -12.47 -15.81 4.06
N LEU A 51 -11.59 -16.81 4.22
CA LEU A 51 -10.38 -16.68 5.04
C LEU A 51 -9.33 -15.83 4.30
N THR A 52 -9.25 -15.94 2.98
CA THR A 52 -8.42 -15.08 2.12
C THR A 52 -8.77 -13.61 2.28
N LEU A 53 -10.06 -13.27 2.35
CA LEU A 53 -10.52 -11.89 2.50
C LEU A 53 -10.24 -11.34 3.90
N VAL A 54 -10.41 -12.15 4.96
CA VAL A 54 -10.07 -11.75 6.33
C VAL A 54 -8.57 -11.43 6.44
N VAL A 55 -7.72 -12.29 5.88
CA VAL A 55 -6.27 -12.09 5.92
C VAL A 55 -5.86 -10.88 5.08
N ALA A 56 -6.46 -10.70 3.90
CA ALA A 56 -6.25 -9.51 3.08
C ALA A 56 -6.64 -8.21 3.80
N ALA A 57 -7.74 -8.22 4.55
CA ALA A 57 -8.20 -7.07 5.33
C ALA A 57 -7.25 -6.72 6.50
N ILE A 58 -6.70 -7.73 7.17
CA ILE A 58 -5.71 -7.51 8.23
C ILE A 58 -4.40 -6.98 7.61
N LEU A 59 -3.93 -7.64 6.54
CA LEU A 59 -2.72 -7.23 5.82
C LEU A 59 -2.83 -5.80 5.28
N SER A 60 -3.98 -5.38 4.76
CA SER A 60 -4.15 -4.03 4.21
C SER A 60 -4.00 -2.97 5.29
N GLY A 61 -4.57 -3.20 6.48
CA GLY A 61 -4.40 -2.32 7.64
C GLY A 61 -2.93 -2.23 8.09
N VAL A 62 -2.22 -3.36 8.11
CA VAL A 62 -0.80 -3.41 8.47
C VAL A 62 0.07 -2.67 7.46
N ILE A 63 -0.11 -2.95 6.16
CA ILE A 63 0.66 -2.31 5.08
C ILE A 63 0.38 -0.81 5.06
N TRP A 64 -0.88 -0.39 5.17
CA TRP A 64 -1.24 1.02 5.27
C TRP A 64 -0.53 1.72 6.44
N LEU A 65 -0.52 1.09 7.61
CA LEU A 65 0.13 1.64 8.80
C LEU A 65 1.66 1.76 8.61
N LEU A 66 2.29 0.77 7.99
CA LEU A 66 3.72 0.78 7.67
C LEU A 66 4.06 1.89 6.67
N LEU A 67 3.30 2.01 5.58
CA LEU A 67 3.48 3.07 4.58
C LEU A 67 3.37 4.45 5.24
N ARG A 68 2.36 4.65 6.08
CA ARG A 68 2.14 5.92 6.78
C ARG A 68 3.26 6.26 7.76
N ARG A 69 3.89 5.26 8.39
CA ARG A 69 5.00 5.49 9.33
C ARG A 69 6.35 5.67 8.65
N LEU A 70 6.61 4.97 7.55
CA LEU A 70 7.92 4.96 6.89
C LEU A 70 8.06 6.09 5.85
N ILE A 71 6.98 6.41 5.14
CA ILE A 71 6.99 7.34 4.00
C ILE A 71 6.25 8.66 4.35
N GLY A 72 5.47 8.68 5.43
CA GLY A 72 4.82 9.90 5.92
C GLY A 72 5.83 11.03 6.16
N VAL A 73 5.48 12.24 5.70
CA VAL A 73 6.30 13.45 5.75
C VAL A 73 6.90 13.63 7.15
N ARG A 74 8.24 13.59 7.23
CA ARG A 74 8.97 14.00 8.44
C ARG A 74 8.80 15.50 8.60
N GLU A 75 8.11 15.91 9.65
CA GLU A 75 8.11 17.31 10.11
C GLU A 75 9.57 17.72 10.37
N GLY A 76 10.13 18.60 9.52
CA GLY A 76 11.53 19.03 9.64
C GLY A 76 12.27 19.35 8.34
N GLN A 77 11.68 19.10 7.16
CA GLN A 77 12.33 19.42 5.88
C GLN A 77 12.22 20.88 5.42
N VAL A 78 11.55 21.76 6.17
CA VAL A 78 11.64 23.20 5.91
C VAL A 78 12.81 23.73 6.72
N ARG A 79 14.01 23.68 6.15
CA ARG A 79 15.12 24.51 6.63
C ARG A 79 14.78 25.94 6.25
N ILE A 80 14.13 26.67 7.17
CA ILE A 80 13.95 28.12 7.05
C ILE A 80 15.35 28.71 7.09
N TRP A 81 15.84 29.13 5.93
CA TRP A 81 17.09 29.87 5.82
C TRP A 81 16.77 31.34 6.15
N ASP A 82 16.97 31.73 7.41
CA ASP A 82 16.88 33.14 7.84
C ASP A 82 18.14 33.96 7.46
N ARG A 83 19.10 33.36 6.76
CA ARG A 83 20.32 34.08 6.36
C ARG A 83 20.04 34.85 5.08
N ASP A 84 19.63 36.10 5.24
CA ASP A 84 19.58 37.06 4.16
C ASP A 84 21.00 37.25 3.60
N ILE A 85 21.12 37.16 2.28
CA ILE A 85 22.34 37.34 1.49
C ILE A 85 22.65 38.84 1.26
N ASN A 86 21.87 39.72 1.89
CA ASN A 86 21.91 41.16 1.72
C ASN A 86 22.53 41.94 2.90
N ASP A 87 23.01 41.24 3.94
CA ASP A 87 23.88 41.85 4.93
C ASP A 87 25.32 41.87 4.36
N ASN A 88 25.59 42.90 3.53
CA ASN A 88 26.84 43.21 2.79
C ASN A 88 28.13 42.48 3.21
#